data_AF-A0A0F2JES1-F1
#
_entry.id   AF-A0A0F2JES1-F1
#
_cell.length_a   1.000
_cell.length_b   1.000
_cell.length_c   1.000
_cell.angle_alpha   90.00
_cell.angle_beta   90.00
_cell.angle_gamma   90.00
#
_symmetry.space_group_name_H-M   'P 1'
#
loop_
_entity.id
_entity.type
_entity.pdbx_description
1 polymer ?
#
loop_
_entity_poly.entity_id
_entity_poly.type
_entity_poly.pdbx_seq_one_letter_code
_entity_poly.pdbx_strand_id
1 'polypeptide(L)'
;MEKAKLIKMIKNDPNAIAYITNPTDEIKLLAVQKNGLTLKYIDNPTREMQELALDNNGRAIQFIDDPTADMMIKAINDGWVNLEYLKNPSDQLIKLAINRAGWAIKYVKNPSEELQLLAVGKNYDSIKFIKEPCASVQEEAVKISYDALRYINSPTHQAELLAIKNNERAITFINDLDKHKILELLKVNILVIKYVMNEISQEELEHVLKESLANEDVEEKYVRDFLNCSYLNQNSDLMPIDKIMFIDKYGSKKTKKIAVDEKLKLL
;
A
#
# COMPACT_ATOMS: atom_id res chain seq x y z
N MET A 1 27.94 23.82 45.58
CA MET A 1 26.88 24.77 45.19
C MET A 1 26.66 24.79 43.68
N GLU A 2 27.72 24.83 42.87
CA GLU A 2 27.64 24.81 41.40
C GLU A 2 27.04 23.51 40.83
N LYS A 3 27.48 22.34 41.30
CA LYS A 3 26.90 21.04 40.90
C LYS A 3 25.39 20.93 41.13
N ALA A 4 24.90 21.38 42.29
CA ALA A 4 23.46 21.35 42.60
C ALA A 4 22.65 22.27 41.67
N LYS A 5 23.24 23.40 41.26
CA LYS A 5 22.66 24.31 40.26
C LYS A 5 22.62 23.65 38.87
N LEU A 6 23.70 22.97 38.46
CA LEU A 6 23.73 22.20 37.21
C LEU A 6 22.71 21.06 37.19
N ILE A 7 22.60 20.29 38.28
CA ILE A 7 21.57 19.24 38.43
C ILE A 7 20.17 19.84 38.30
N LYS A 8 19.89 20.96 38.99
CA LYS A 8 18.59 21.63 38.90
C LYS A 8 18.30 22.14 37.49
N MET A 9 19.32 22.68 36.81
CA MET A 9 19.23 23.15 35.43
C MET A 9 18.86 21.99 34.48
N ILE A 10 19.59 20.89 34.51
CA ILE A 10 19.32 19.71 33.66
C ILE A 10 17.97 19.06 34.00
N LYS A 11 17.56 19.03 35.27
CA LYS A 11 16.24 18.51 35.66
C LYS A 11 15.08 19.31 35.03
N ASN A 12 15.28 20.62 34.83
CA ASN A 12 14.27 21.50 34.25
C ASN A 12 14.34 21.52 32.71
N ASP A 13 15.55 21.53 32.15
CA ASP A 13 15.79 21.45 30.71
C ASP A 13 17.01 20.57 30.42
N PRO A 14 16.82 19.32 29.98
CA PRO A 14 17.94 18.42 29.72
C PRO A 14 18.76 18.87 28.50
N ASN A 15 18.23 19.68 27.58
CA ASN A 15 19.01 20.21 26.45
C ASN A 15 20.06 21.24 26.88
N ALA A 16 19.95 21.78 28.10
CA ALA A 16 20.93 22.72 28.63
C ALA A 16 22.33 22.11 28.73
N ILE A 17 22.46 20.77 28.67
CA ILE A 17 23.76 20.09 28.59
C ILE A 17 24.61 20.56 27.40
N ALA A 18 23.98 20.99 26.30
CA ALA A 18 24.66 21.53 25.11
C ALA A 18 25.52 22.78 25.41
N TYR A 19 25.26 23.47 26.53
CA TYR A 19 25.94 24.69 26.93
C TYR A 19 26.88 24.48 28.13
N ILE A 20 27.03 23.25 28.62
CA ILE A 20 27.93 22.94 29.74
C ILE A 20 29.28 22.52 29.17
N THR A 21 30.34 23.24 29.52
CA THR A 21 31.70 22.84 29.20
C THR A 21 32.12 21.66 30.08
N ASN A 22 32.57 20.56 29.47
CA ASN A 22 33.07 19.35 30.15
C ASN A 22 32.11 18.83 31.25
N PRO A 23 30.85 18.48 30.93
CA PRO A 23 29.92 17.96 31.93
C PRO A 23 30.44 16.64 32.51
N THR A 24 30.27 16.46 33.83
CA THR A 24 30.57 15.18 34.49
C THR A 24 29.62 14.08 34.02
N ASP A 25 30.03 12.82 34.10
CA ASP A 25 29.19 11.69 33.67
C ASP A 25 27.84 11.61 34.40
N GLU A 26 27.75 12.03 35.66
CA GLU A 26 26.47 12.14 36.39
C GLU A 26 25.50 13.14 35.73
N ILE A 27 26.02 14.25 35.21
CA ILE A 27 25.22 15.28 34.52
C ILE A 27 24.80 14.78 33.14
N LYS A 28 25.69 14.08 32.43
CA LYS A 28 25.41 13.41 31.15
C LYS A 28 24.31 12.35 31.31
N LEU A 29 24.45 11.44 32.26
CA LEU A 29 23.46 10.40 32.55
C LEU A 29 22.11 11.02 32.94
N LEU A 30 22.10 12.06 33.78
CA LEU A 30 20.87 12.75 34.16
C LEU A 30 20.16 13.41 32.95
N ALA A 31 20.93 14.02 32.03
CA ALA A 31 20.37 14.64 30.83
C ALA A 31 19.75 13.57 29.90
N VAL A 32 20.47 12.49 29.65
CA VAL A 32 20.02 11.37 28.82
C VAL A 32 18.80 10.69 29.42
N GLN A 33 18.79 10.46 30.74
CA GLN A 33 17.66 9.88 31.46
C GLN A 33 16.37 10.71 31.29
N LYS A 34 16.51 12.04 31.23
CA LYS A 34 15.38 12.96 31.06
C LYS A 34 14.94 13.10 29.61
N ASN A 35 15.87 13.00 28.66
CA ASN A 35 15.61 13.04 27.24
C ASN A 35 16.74 12.33 26.48
N GLY A 36 16.45 11.15 25.92
CA GLY A 36 17.43 10.32 25.21
C GLY A 36 18.07 11.03 24.01
N LEU A 37 17.38 12.00 23.40
CA LEU A 37 17.92 12.77 22.28
C LEU A 37 19.04 13.74 22.68
N THR A 38 19.28 13.95 23.97
CA THR A 38 20.43 14.75 24.44
C THR A 38 21.76 14.04 24.24
N LEU A 39 21.74 12.74 23.91
CA LEU A 39 22.94 11.98 23.54
C LEU A 39 23.76 12.68 22.44
N LYS A 40 23.10 13.40 21.52
CA LYS A 40 23.75 14.19 20.46
C LYS A 40 24.68 15.31 20.93
N TYR A 41 24.58 15.70 22.19
CA TYR A 41 25.41 16.75 22.82
C TYR A 41 26.54 16.16 23.68
N ILE A 42 26.68 14.84 23.72
CA ILE A 42 27.70 14.15 24.52
C ILE A 42 28.76 13.61 23.58
N ASP A 43 29.96 14.16 23.67
CA ASP A 43 31.13 13.61 22.97
C ASP A 43 31.54 12.27 23.60
N ASN A 44 31.77 11.26 22.76
CA ASN A 44 32.18 9.90 23.15
C ASN A 44 31.32 9.30 24.29
N PRO A 45 29.99 9.13 24.09
CA PRO A 45 29.12 8.61 25.13
C PRO A 45 29.47 7.17 25.49
N THR A 46 29.39 6.83 26.78
CA THR A 46 29.60 5.45 27.25
C THR A 46 28.47 4.53 26.77
N ARG A 47 28.70 3.21 26.74
CA ARG A 47 27.66 2.24 26.38
C ARG A 47 26.40 2.37 27.26
N GLU A 48 26.59 2.62 28.56
CA GLU A 48 25.50 2.90 29.51
C GLU A 48 24.67 4.12 29.09
N MET A 49 25.32 5.22 28.69
CA MET A 49 24.61 6.42 28.21
C MET A 49 23.84 6.13 26.91
N GLN A 50 24.44 5.37 25.99
CA GLN A 50 23.80 4.99 24.73
C GLN A 50 22.56 4.10 24.96
N GLU A 51 22.66 3.10 25.83
CA GLU A 51 21.54 2.22 26.20
C GLU A 51 20.45 3.03 26.90
N LEU A 52 20.79 3.85 27.90
CA LEU A 52 19.84 4.70 28.60
C LEU A 52 19.11 5.67 27.64
N ALA A 53 19.80 6.18 26.63
CA ALA A 53 19.20 7.04 25.61
C ALA A 53 18.16 6.30 24.78
N LEU A 54 18.46 5.07 24.35
CA LEU A 54 17.52 4.22 23.60
C LEU A 54 16.32 3.78 24.44
N ASP A 55 16.53 3.49 25.71
CA ASP A 55 15.49 3.14 26.66
C ASP A 55 14.50 4.29 26.88
N ASN A 56 14.99 5.53 26.78
CA ASN A 56 14.16 6.72 26.84
C ASN A 56 13.47 7.03 25.50
N ASN A 57 14.20 6.90 24.38
CA ASN A 57 13.72 7.24 23.05
C ASN A 57 14.50 6.45 21.97
N GLY A 58 13.85 5.54 21.25
CA GLY A 58 14.50 4.72 20.23
C GLY A 58 15.10 5.51 19.07
N ARG A 59 14.62 6.74 18.83
CA ARG A 59 15.20 7.67 17.83
C ARG A 59 16.60 8.16 18.21
N ALA A 60 17.05 7.95 19.45
CA ALA A 60 18.42 8.21 19.88
C ALA A 60 19.46 7.36 19.13
N ILE A 61 19.03 6.27 18.47
CA ILE A 61 19.90 5.42 17.63
C ILE A 61 20.68 6.21 16.57
N GLN A 62 20.13 7.35 16.11
CA GLN A 62 20.78 8.22 15.12
C GLN A 62 22.08 8.89 15.64
N PHE A 63 22.30 8.90 16.96
CA PHE A 63 23.46 9.49 17.63
C PHE A 63 24.41 8.44 18.21
N ILE A 64 24.23 7.17 17.83
CA ILE A 64 25.05 6.05 18.31
C ILE A 64 25.89 5.57 17.14
N ASP A 65 27.20 5.76 17.26
CA ASP A 65 28.16 5.15 16.35
C ASP A 65 28.27 3.65 16.65
N ASP A 66 28.19 2.84 15.60
CA ASP A 66 28.27 1.36 15.63
C ASP A 66 27.36 0.71 16.70
N PRO A 67 26.02 0.84 16.58
CA PRO A 67 25.08 0.23 17.50
C PRO A 67 25.14 -1.30 17.45
N THR A 68 24.92 -1.94 18.60
CA THR A 68 24.82 -3.40 18.65
C THR A 68 23.52 -3.89 18.00
N ALA A 69 23.46 -5.20 17.69
CA ALA A 69 22.24 -5.82 17.17
C ALA A 69 21.02 -5.57 18.08
N ASP A 70 21.18 -5.71 19.38
CA ASP A 70 20.11 -5.51 20.36
C ASP A 70 19.63 -4.05 20.40
N MET A 71 20.55 -3.09 20.27
CA MET A 71 20.22 -1.66 20.19
C MET A 71 19.41 -1.34 18.93
N MET A 72 19.80 -1.92 17.79
CA MET A 72 19.05 -1.77 16.54
C MET A 72 17.65 -2.38 16.65
N ILE A 73 17.53 -3.60 17.18
CA ILE A 73 16.23 -4.27 17.40
C ILE A 73 15.35 -3.43 18.33
N LYS A 74 15.91 -2.92 19.43
CA LYS A 74 15.19 -2.06 20.37
C LYS A 74 14.69 -0.79 19.71
N ALA A 75 15.53 -0.11 18.93
CA ALA A 75 15.13 1.09 18.20
C ALA A 75 13.99 0.83 17.21
N ILE A 76 14.03 -0.29 16.48
CA ILE A 76 12.94 -0.66 15.54
C ILE A 76 11.64 -1.02 16.28
N ASN A 77 11.74 -1.68 17.43
CA ASN A 77 10.57 -2.02 18.24
C ASN A 77 9.91 -0.79 18.87
N ASP A 78 10.70 0.23 19.22
CA ASP A 78 10.19 1.53 19.66
C ASP A 78 9.52 2.30 18.50
N GLY A 79 10.11 2.23 17.30
CA GLY A 79 9.51 2.81 16.10
C GLY A 79 10.15 2.33 14.81
N TRP A 80 9.34 1.82 13.88
CA TRP A 80 9.80 1.35 12.56
C TRP A 80 10.50 2.44 11.73
N VAL A 81 10.16 3.72 11.98
CA VAL A 81 10.81 4.88 11.35
C VAL A 81 12.31 4.98 11.68
N ASN A 82 12.75 4.37 12.78
CA ASN A 82 14.15 4.38 13.18
C ASN A 82 15.04 3.57 12.23
N LEU A 83 14.46 2.78 11.31
CA LEU A 83 15.19 2.15 10.21
C LEU A 83 15.95 3.17 9.36
N GLU A 84 15.43 4.40 9.24
CA GLU A 84 16.07 5.52 8.50
C GLU A 84 17.50 5.82 8.98
N TYR A 85 17.79 5.55 10.25
CA TYR A 85 19.07 5.88 10.88
C TYR A 85 20.08 4.73 10.85
N LEU A 86 19.67 3.54 10.42
CA LEU A 86 20.55 2.37 10.39
C LEU A 86 21.35 2.34 9.09
N LYS A 87 22.68 2.28 9.21
CA LYS A 87 23.58 2.10 8.06
C LYS A 87 23.63 0.62 7.68
N ASN A 88 23.26 0.28 6.45
CA ASN A 88 23.28 -1.08 5.91
C ASN A 88 22.64 -2.14 6.84
N PRO A 89 21.36 -1.97 7.24
CA PRO A 89 20.69 -2.92 8.12
C PRO A 89 20.59 -4.29 7.45
N SER A 90 20.66 -5.36 8.25
CA SER A 90 20.45 -6.72 7.75
C SER A 90 19.01 -6.93 7.27
N ASP A 91 18.80 -7.88 6.37
CA ASP A 91 17.46 -8.26 5.92
C ASP A 91 16.52 -8.64 7.08
N GLN A 92 17.04 -9.22 8.15
CA GLN A 92 16.25 -9.53 9.35
C GLN A 92 15.73 -8.27 10.05
N LEU A 93 16.56 -7.24 10.19
CA LEU A 93 16.15 -5.95 10.76
C LEU A 93 15.16 -5.23 9.85
N ILE A 94 15.39 -5.29 8.53
CA ILE A 94 14.46 -4.73 7.55
C ILE A 94 13.10 -5.43 7.64
N LYS A 95 13.08 -6.76 7.65
CA LYS A 95 11.85 -7.56 7.81
C LYS A 95 11.15 -7.25 9.13
N LEU A 96 11.88 -7.05 10.22
CA LEU A 96 11.32 -6.64 11.51
C LEU A 96 10.59 -5.29 11.39
N ALA A 97 11.23 -4.29 10.76
CA ALA A 97 10.64 -2.98 10.56
C ALA A 97 9.41 -3.02 9.65
N ILE A 98 9.48 -3.74 8.52
CA ILE A 98 8.34 -3.91 7.60
C ILE A 98 7.17 -4.62 8.30
N ASN A 99 7.44 -5.63 9.14
CA ASN A 99 6.39 -6.32 9.87
C ASN A 99 5.66 -5.42 10.88
N ARG A 100 6.32 -4.36 11.37
CA ARG A 100 5.70 -3.32 12.21
C ARG A 100 4.83 -2.37 11.39
N ALA A 101 5.30 -1.96 10.22
CA ALA A 101 4.54 -1.20 9.23
C ALA A 101 5.14 -1.37 7.83
N GLY A 102 4.31 -1.71 6.84
CA GLY A 102 4.75 -1.92 5.46
C GLY A 102 5.47 -0.70 4.85
N TRP A 103 5.12 0.50 5.33
CA TRP A 103 5.77 1.76 4.93
C TRP A 103 7.26 1.87 5.28
N ALA A 104 7.78 1.01 6.17
CA ALA A 104 9.21 0.97 6.48
C ALA A 104 10.08 0.70 5.23
N ILE A 105 9.51 0.08 4.19
CA ILE A 105 10.17 -0.14 2.90
C ILE A 105 10.73 1.14 2.28
N LYS A 106 10.15 2.32 2.62
CA LYS A 106 10.62 3.64 2.20
C LYS A 106 12.10 3.89 2.52
N TYR A 107 12.61 3.26 3.58
CA TYR A 107 14.00 3.42 4.03
C TYR A 107 14.96 2.36 3.48
N VAL A 108 14.45 1.43 2.68
CA VAL A 108 15.23 0.33 2.10
C VAL A 108 15.65 0.71 0.69
N LYS A 109 16.97 0.75 0.44
CA LYS A 109 17.50 0.96 -0.91
C LYS A 109 17.44 -0.34 -1.69
N ASN A 110 16.86 -0.30 -2.89
CA ASN A 110 16.75 -1.44 -3.81
C ASN A 110 16.22 -2.72 -3.12
N PRO A 111 15.01 -2.69 -2.52
CA PRO A 111 14.47 -3.84 -1.80
C PRO A 111 14.30 -5.04 -2.73
N SER A 112 14.62 -6.24 -2.23
CA SER A 112 14.34 -7.49 -2.93
C SER A 112 12.82 -7.68 -3.12
N GLU A 113 12.43 -8.50 -4.09
CA GLU A 113 11.03 -8.84 -4.33
C GLU A 113 10.35 -9.38 -3.05
N GLU A 114 11.05 -10.18 -2.25
CA GLU A 114 10.53 -10.68 -0.97
C GLU A 114 10.17 -9.53 0.00
N LEU A 115 11.05 -8.52 0.12
CA LEU A 115 10.80 -7.36 0.99
C LEU A 115 9.68 -6.48 0.44
N GLN A 116 9.59 -6.33 -0.88
CA GLN A 116 8.51 -5.61 -1.54
C GLN A 116 7.15 -6.28 -1.29
N LEU A 117 7.06 -7.61 -1.48
CA LEU A 117 5.85 -8.40 -1.21
C LEU A 117 5.45 -8.32 0.26
N LEU A 118 6.41 -8.44 1.19
CA LEU A 118 6.16 -8.30 2.62
C LEU A 118 5.59 -6.91 2.95
N ALA A 119 6.10 -5.85 2.31
CA ALA A 119 5.64 -4.49 2.53
C ALA A 119 4.19 -4.29 2.06
N VAL A 120 3.89 -4.65 0.81
CA VAL A 120 2.53 -4.47 0.25
C VAL A 120 1.51 -5.37 0.94
N GLY A 121 1.91 -6.57 1.36
CA GLY A 121 1.07 -7.46 2.17
C GLY A 121 0.71 -6.89 3.54
N LYS A 122 1.54 -6.02 4.11
CA LYS A 122 1.24 -5.29 5.36
C LYS A 122 0.42 -4.04 5.12
N ASN A 123 0.78 -3.26 4.11
CA ASN A 123 0.09 -2.05 3.71
C ASN A 123 0.16 -1.95 2.19
N TYR A 124 -0.95 -2.20 1.48
CA TYR A 124 -0.96 -2.19 0.01
C TYR A 124 -0.38 -0.89 -0.57
N ASP A 125 -0.61 0.23 0.11
CA ASP A 125 -0.16 1.56 -0.31
C ASP A 125 1.33 1.80 -0.06
N SER A 126 2.06 0.86 0.57
CA SER A 126 3.53 0.91 0.64
C SER A 126 4.18 0.82 -0.74
N ILE A 127 3.45 0.32 -1.75
CA ILE A 127 3.91 0.29 -3.15
C ILE A 127 4.30 1.69 -3.65
N LYS A 128 3.71 2.76 -3.09
CA LYS A 128 4.08 4.16 -3.41
C LYS A 128 5.53 4.51 -3.08
N PHE A 129 6.18 3.73 -2.22
CA PHE A 129 7.58 3.90 -1.83
C PHE A 129 8.54 2.95 -2.56
N ILE A 130 8.02 2.09 -3.44
CA ILE A 130 8.80 1.16 -4.24
C ILE A 130 8.97 1.79 -5.62
N LYS A 131 10.21 2.14 -5.99
CA LYS A 131 10.50 2.83 -7.26
C LYS A 131 10.11 2.01 -8.49
N GLU A 132 10.45 0.72 -8.47
CA GLU A 132 10.27 -0.22 -9.57
C GLU A 132 9.66 -1.52 -9.00
N PRO A 133 8.35 -1.54 -8.71
CA PRO A 133 7.71 -2.72 -8.15
C PRO A 133 7.65 -3.85 -9.17
N CYS A 134 8.10 -5.04 -8.76
CA CYS A 134 8.00 -6.26 -9.59
C CYS A 134 6.54 -6.56 -9.94
N ALA A 135 6.29 -7.28 -11.04
CA ALA A 135 4.93 -7.61 -11.49
C ALA A 135 4.09 -8.26 -10.38
N SER A 136 4.65 -9.25 -9.67
CA SER A 136 4.04 -9.92 -8.52
C SER A 136 3.61 -8.95 -7.40
N VAL A 137 4.42 -7.93 -7.13
CA VAL A 137 4.18 -6.91 -6.10
C VAL A 137 3.03 -5.99 -6.51
N GLN A 138 2.98 -5.61 -7.79
CA GLN A 138 1.87 -4.82 -8.33
C GLN A 138 0.56 -5.60 -8.22
N GLU A 139 0.56 -6.86 -8.65
CA GLU A 139 -0.60 -7.76 -8.57
C GLU A 139 -1.08 -7.96 -7.13
N GLU A 140 -0.16 -8.18 -6.19
CA GLU A 140 -0.51 -8.36 -4.78
C GLU A 140 -1.15 -7.09 -4.19
N ALA A 141 -0.58 -5.92 -4.48
CA ALA A 141 -1.11 -4.65 -3.98
C ALA A 141 -2.53 -4.37 -4.50
N VAL A 142 -2.78 -4.59 -5.80
CA VAL A 142 -4.13 -4.36 -6.38
C VAL A 142 -5.15 -5.42 -5.98
N LYS A 143 -4.73 -6.65 -5.68
CA LYS A 143 -5.60 -7.69 -5.10
C LYS A 143 -6.10 -7.28 -3.71
N ILE A 144 -5.23 -6.67 -2.89
CA ILE A 144 -5.61 -6.15 -1.57
C ILE A 144 -6.51 -4.91 -1.71
N SER A 145 -6.16 -3.98 -2.60
CA SER A 145 -6.98 -2.80 -2.89
C SER A 145 -6.71 -2.28 -4.30
N TYR A 146 -7.75 -2.19 -5.13
CA TYR A 146 -7.64 -1.64 -6.48
C TYR A 146 -7.06 -0.20 -6.50
N ASP A 147 -7.24 0.57 -5.41
CA ASP A 147 -6.69 1.93 -5.26
C ASP A 147 -5.16 1.94 -5.29
N ALA A 148 -4.49 0.80 -5.05
CA ALA A 148 -3.05 0.64 -5.20
C ALA A 148 -2.57 1.07 -6.58
N LEU A 149 -3.39 0.85 -7.61
CA LEU A 149 -3.06 1.15 -9.00
C LEU A 149 -2.69 2.63 -9.19
N ARG A 150 -3.25 3.55 -8.40
CA ARG A 150 -2.93 4.99 -8.49
C ARG A 150 -1.47 5.32 -8.18
N TYR A 151 -0.76 4.43 -7.49
CA TYR A 151 0.61 4.63 -7.04
C TYR A 151 1.63 3.94 -7.97
N ILE A 152 1.18 3.23 -8.99
CA ILE A 152 2.04 2.47 -9.90
C ILE A 152 2.26 3.28 -11.17
N ASN A 153 3.51 3.71 -11.41
CA ASN A 153 3.83 4.55 -12.57
C ASN A 153 3.68 3.81 -13.92
N SER A 154 3.96 2.51 -13.94
CA SER A 154 3.90 1.66 -15.13
C SER A 154 3.28 0.33 -14.74
N PRO A 155 1.95 0.28 -14.58
CA PRO A 155 1.27 -0.93 -14.17
C PRO A 155 1.39 -1.99 -15.27
N THR A 156 1.59 -3.23 -14.85
CA THR A 156 1.47 -4.36 -15.76
C THR A 156 0.03 -4.54 -16.18
N HIS A 157 -0.18 -5.02 -17.40
CA HIS A 157 -1.51 -5.36 -17.92
C HIS A 157 -2.29 -6.26 -16.94
N GLN A 158 -1.62 -7.26 -16.37
CA GLN A 158 -2.22 -8.15 -15.39
C GLN A 158 -2.67 -7.42 -14.11
N ALA A 159 -1.87 -6.47 -13.60
CA ALA A 159 -2.27 -5.66 -12.45
C ALA A 159 -3.49 -4.78 -12.76
N GLU A 160 -3.57 -4.23 -13.97
CA GLU A 160 -4.75 -3.45 -14.41
C GLU A 160 -6.00 -4.33 -14.48
N LEU A 161 -5.93 -5.51 -15.10
CA LEU A 161 -7.04 -6.46 -15.17
C LEU A 161 -7.51 -6.86 -13.76
N LEU A 162 -6.58 -7.16 -12.85
CA LEU A 162 -6.90 -7.51 -11.47
C LEU A 162 -7.57 -6.35 -10.71
N ALA A 163 -7.06 -5.13 -10.87
CA ALA A 163 -7.65 -3.93 -10.26
C ALA A 163 -9.07 -3.69 -10.77
N ILE A 164 -9.29 -3.80 -12.09
CA ILE A 164 -10.59 -3.63 -12.75
C ILE A 164 -11.58 -4.72 -12.33
N LYS A 165 -11.10 -5.97 -12.19
CA LYS A 165 -11.90 -7.07 -11.67
C LYS A 165 -12.39 -6.81 -10.26
N ASN A 166 -11.53 -6.23 -9.40
CA ASN A 166 -11.87 -5.87 -8.04
C ASN A 166 -12.86 -4.68 -8.01
N ASN A 167 -12.60 -3.64 -8.80
CA ASN A 167 -13.46 -2.47 -8.89
C ASN A 167 -13.31 -1.74 -10.25
N GLU A 168 -14.43 -1.44 -10.91
CA GLU A 168 -14.45 -0.76 -12.19
C GLU A 168 -13.83 0.64 -12.14
N ARG A 169 -13.85 1.30 -10.98
CA ARG A 169 -13.27 2.64 -10.78
C ARG A 169 -11.75 2.66 -10.97
N ALA A 170 -11.09 1.50 -10.90
CA ALA A 170 -9.67 1.38 -11.20
C ALA A 170 -9.31 1.94 -12.59
N ILE A 171 -10.25 1.97 -13.54
CA ILE A 171 -10.02 2.53 -14.88
C ILE A 171 -9.58 4.00 -14.85
N THR A 172 -9.98 4.75 -13.82
CA THR A 172 -9.59 6.15 -13.66
C THR A 172 -8.10 6.36 -13.35
N PHE A 173 -7.36 5.28 -13.07
CA PHE A 173 -5.92 5.29 -12.83
C PHE A 173 -5.11 4.72 -14.00
N ILE A 174 -5.77 4.23 -15.07
CA ILE A 174 -5.13 3.71 -16.28
C ILE A 174 -5.01 4.87 -17.27
N ASN A 175 -3.77 5.29 -17.57
CA ASN A 175 -3.51 6.50 -18.36
C ASN A 175 -3.39 6.22 -19.87
N ASP A 176 -3.08 4.99 -20.26
CA ASP A 176 -2.81 4.54 -21.62
C ASP A 176 -3.99 3.72 -22.19
N LEU A 177 -5.22 4.23 -22.01
CA LEU A 177 -6.41 3.58 -22.55
C LEU A 177 -6.48 3.76 -24.07
N ASP A 178 -6.33 2.65 -24.78
CA ASP A 178 -6.77 2.54 -26.17
C ASP A 178 -8.05 1.69 -26.27
N LYS A 179 -8.65 1.69 -27.46
CA LYS A 179 -9.88 0.95 -27.73
C LYS A 179 -9.73 -0.54 -27.44
N HIS A 180 -8.63 -1.16 -27.82
CA HIS A 180 -8.41 -2.60 -27.60
C HIS A 180 -8.41 -2.92 -26.10
N LYS A 181 -7.67 -2.13 -25.31
CA LYS A 181 -7.60 -2.24 -23.86
C LYS A 181 -8.98 -2.05 -23.23
N ILE A 182 -9.73 -1.04 -23.65
CA ILE A 182 -11.10 -0.80 -23.15
C ILE A 182 -12.00 -2.03 -23.35
N LEU A 183 -11.99 -2.63 -24.54
CA LEU A 183 -12.80 -3.82 -24.83
C LEU A 183 -12.39 -5.01 -23.97
N GLU A 184 -11.10 -5.18 -23.68
CA GLU A 184 -10.62 -6.20 -22.77
C GLU A 184 -11.06 -5.95 -21.31
N LEU A 185 -10.96 -4.71 -20.83
CA LEU A 185 -11.43 -4.34 -19.49
C LEU A 185 -12.94 -4.56 -19.31
N LEU A 186 -13.74 -4.33 -20.36
CA LEU A 186 -15.17 -4.61 -20.36
C LEU A 186 -15.51 -6.10 -20.31
N LYS A 187 -14.63 -6.98 -20.83
CA LYS A 187 -14.75 -8.43 -20.64
C LYS A 187 -14.48 -8.86 -19.20
N VAL A 188 -13.63 -8.12 -18.49
CA VAL A 188 -13.30 -8.38 -17.08
C VAL A 188 -14.37 -7.84 -16.13
N ASN A 189 -14.82 -6.61 -16.33
CA ASN A 189 -15.83 -5.97 -15.51
C ASN A 189 -16.72 -5.04 -16.35
N ILE A 190 -17.94 -5.48 -16.61
CA ILE A 190 -18.89 -4.74 -17.45
C ILE A 190 -19.25 -3.35 -16.90
N LEU A 191 -19.13 -3.11 -15.58
CA LEU A 191 -19.43 -1.82 -14.98
C LEU A 191 -18.46 -0.71 -15.41
N VAL A 192 -17.32 -1.08 -16.01
CA VAL A 192 -16.41 -0.15 -16.68
C VAL A 192 -17.14 0.70 -17.73
N ILE A 193 -18.22 0.20 -18.33
CA ILE A 193 -19.00 0.92 -19.35
C ILE A 193 -19.42 2.33 -18.90
N LYS A 194 -19.64 2.53 -17.60
CA LYS A 194 -19.94 3.82 -16.99
C LYS A 194 -18.92 4.91 -17.35
N TYR A 195 -17.66 4.55 -17.57
CA TYR A 195 -16.54 5.48 -17.79
C TYR A 195 -16.17 5.62 -19.26
N VAL A 196 -16.55 4.67 -20.11
CA VAL A 196 -16.04 4.54 -21.50
C VAL A 196 -17.14 4.44 -22.54
N MET A 197 -18.40 4.72 -22.17
CA MET A 197 -19.55 4.58 -23.07
C MET A 197 -19.40 5.35 -24.40
N ASN A 198 -18.71 6.49 -24.38
CA ASN A 198 -18.49 7.32 -25.58
C ASN A 198 -17.27 6.88 -26.41
N GLU A 199 -16.48 5.92 -25.93
CA GLU A 199 -15.22 5.49 -26.55
C GLU A 199 -15.36 4.23 -27.42
N ILE A 200 -16.54 3.58 -27.38
CA ILE A 200 -16.84 2.33 -28.09
C ILE A 200 -18.16 2.44 -28.86
N SER A 201 -18.35 1.59 -29.88
CA SER A 201 -19.61 1.46 -30.59
C SER A 201 -20.54 0.43 -29.93
N GLN A 202 -21.83 0.47 -30.26
CA GLN A 202 -22.79 -0.56 -29.86
C GLN A 202 -22.37 -1.96 -30.36
N GLU A 203 -21.88 -2.06 -31.60
CA GLU A 203 -21.45 -3.34 -32.18
C GLU A 203 -20.26 -3.94 -31.42
N GLU A 204 -19.29 -3.10 -31.02
CA GLU A 204 -18.13 -3.51 -30.22
C GLU A 204 -18.56 -4.01 -28.84
N LEU A 205 -19.47 -3.29 -28.18
CA LEU A 205 -20.04 -3.71 -26.89
C LEU A 205 -20.81 -5.03 -27.01
N GLU A 206 -21.65 -5.17 -28.04
CA GLU A 206 -22.39 -6.42 -28.27
C GLU A 206 -21.45 -7.60 -28.51
N HIS A 207 -20.34 -7.39 -29.21
CA HIS A 207 -19.33 -8.41 -29.43
C HIS A 207 -18.71 -8.85 -28.10
N VAL A 208 -18.27 -7.90 -27.26
CA VAL A 208 -17.76 -8.16 -25.90
C VAL A 208 -18.77 -8.96 -25.07
N LEU A 209 -20.04 -8.53 -25.06
CA LEU A 209 -21.09 -9.20 -24.30
C LEU A 209 -21.39 -10.61 -24.82
N LYS A 210 -21.41 -10.82 -26.15
CA LYS A 210 -21.60 -12.15 -26.74
C LYS A 210 -20.49 -13.09 -26.30
N GLU A 211 -19.24 -12.68 -26.41
CA GLU A 211 -18.10 -13.52 -25.99
C GLU A 211 -18.15 -13.84 -24.49
N SER A 212 -18.35 -12.83 -23.64
CA SER A 212 -18.36 -13.02 -22.19
C SER A 212 -19.53 -13.88 -21.71
N LEU A 213 -20.74 -13.61 -22.20
CA LEU A 213 -21.96 -14.27 -21.72
C LEU A 213 -22.18 -15.66 -22.33
N ALA A 214 -21.61 -15.94 -23.52
CA ALA A 214 -21.62 -17.27 -24.13
C ALA A 214 -20.63 -18.25 -23.47
N ASN A 215 -19.69 -17.75 -22.66
CA ASN A 215 -18.74 -18.58 -21.94
C ASN A 215 -19.43 -19.34 -20.78
N GLU A 216 -19.28 -20.67 -20.71
CA GLU A 216 -19.81 -21.48 -19.60
C GLU A 216 -19.01 -21.26 -18.29
N ASP A 217 -17.77 -20.78 -18.38
CA ASP A 217 -16.93 -20.48 -17.22
C ASP A 217 -17.11 -19.05 -16.71
N VAL A 218 -18.02 -18.26 -17.32
CA VAL A 218 -18.28 -16.87 -16.92
C VAL A 218 -18.53 -16.74 -15.43
N GLU A 219 -17.94 -15.73 -14.80
CA GLU A 219 -18.13 -15.48 -13.38
C GLU A 219 -19.56 -15.02 -13.10
N GLU A 220 -20.18 -15.58 -12.07
CA GLU A 220 -21.55 -15.23 -11.69
C GLU A 220 -21.69 -13.72 -11.41
N LYS A 221 -20.68 -13.13 -10.78
CA LYS A 221 -20.61 -11.68 -10.53
C LYS A 221 -20.74 -10.88 -11.83
N TYR A 222 -20.03 -11.26 -12.89
CA TYR A 222 -20.10 -10.56 -14.17
C TYR A 222 -21.52 -10.57 -14.76
N VAL A 223 -22.18 -11.73 -14.74
CA VAL A 223 -23.56 -11.86 -15.24
C VAL A 223 -24.54 -11.00 -14.44
N ARG A 224 -24.42 -11.01 -13.09
CA ARG A 224 -25.26 -10.19 -12.21
C ARG A 224 -24.98 -8.70 -12.40
N ASP A 225 -23.72 -8.29 -12.54
CA ASP A 225 -23.33 -6.92 -12.81
C ASP A 225 -23.90 -6.45 -14.16
N PHE A 226 -23.85 -7.28 -15.20
CA PHE A 226 -24.46 -6.98 -16.50
C PHE A 226 -25.98 -6.77 -16.35
N LEU A 227 -26.68 -7.71 -15.72
CA LEU A 227 -28.13 -7.64 -15.49
C LEU A 227 -28.55 -6.37 -14.73
N ASN A 228 -27.77 -5.99 -13.72
CA ASN A 228 -28.06 -4.86 -12.84
C ASN A 228 -27.44 -3.52 -13.29
N CYS A 229 -26.61 -3.50 -14.34
CA CYS A 229 -25.97 -2.29 -14.84
C CYS A 229 -27.00 -1.28 -15.37
N SER A 230 -27.22 -0.16 -14.69
CA SER A 230 -28.22 0.86 -15.07
C SER A 230 -27.90 1.58 -16.37
N TYR A 231 -26.61 1.64 -16.74
CA TYR A 231 -26.11 2.24 -17.98
C TYR A 231 -26.47 1.45 -19.24
N LEU A 232 -26.77 0.16 -19.08
CA LEU A 232 -27.23 -0.71 -20.15
C LEU A 232 -28.71 -0.95 -19.92
N ASN A 233 -29.57 -0.32 -20.70
CA ASN A 233 -31.01 -0.56 -20.61
C ASN A 233 -31.66 -0.36 -21.98
N GLN A 234 -32.87 -0.90 -22.16
CA GLN A 234 -33.59 -0.85 -23.44
C GLN A 234 -33.93 0.58 -23.88
N ASN A 235 -34.00 1.51 -22.93
CA ASN A 235 -34.36 2.91 -23.16
C ASN A 235 -33.13 3.82 -23.20
N SER A 236 -31.92 3.25 -23.34
CA SER A 236 -30.69 4.03 -23.44
C SER A 236 -30.62 4.68 -24.83
N ASP A 237 -30.47 6.01 -24.87
CA ASP A 237 -30.32 6.76 -26.12
C ASP A 237 -29.01 6.43 -26.86
N LEU A 238 -28.00 5.91 -26.15
CA LEU A 238 -26.69 5.62 -26.70
C LEU A 238 -26.56 4.15 -27.13
N MET A 239 -26.93 3.20 -26.28
CA MET A 239 -26.73 1.77 -26.51
C MET A 239 -27.90 0.94 -25.94
N PRO A 240 -29.03 0.87 -26.66
CA PRO A 240 -30.21 0.14 -26.19
C PRO A 240 -29.98 -1.37 -26.22
N ILE A 241 -30.16 -2.04 -25.07
CA ILE A 241 -30.00 -3.50 -24.95
C ILE A 241 -31.14 -4.10 -24.12
N ASP A 242 -31.88 -5.04 -24.71
CA ASP A 242 -32.72 -5.97 -23.96
C ASP A 242 -31.86 -7.10 -23.38
N LYS A 243 -31.46 -6.95 -22.13
CA LYS A 243 -30.56 -7.91 -21.46
C LYS A 243 -31.10 -9.34 -21.42
N ILE A 244 -32.42 -9.49 -21.27
CA ILE A 244 -33.02 -10.82 -21.12
C ILE A 244 -33.08 -11.52 -22.47
N MET A 245 -33.56 -10.82 -23.51
CA MET A 245 -33.52 -11.35 -24.87
C MET A 245 -32.07 -11.60 -25.33
N PHE A 246 -31.13 -10.74 -24.94
CA PHE A 246 -29.72 -10.91 -25.29
C PHE A 246 -29.13 -12.18 -24.67
N ILE A 247 -29.37 -12.42 -23.38
CA ILE A 247 -28.95 -13.66 -22.69
C ILE A 247 -29.66 -14.88 -23.26
N ASP A 248 -30.95 -14.79 -23.59
CA ASP A 248 -31.67 -15.91 -24.20
C ASP A 248 -31.05 -16.29 -25.56
N LYS A 249 -30.70 -15.30 -26.38
CA LYS A 249 -30.15 -15.53 -27.71
C LYS A 249 -28.69 -15.99 -27.70
N TYR A 250 -27.84 -15.40 -26.85
CA TYR A 250 -26.38 -15.60 -26.92
C TYR A 250 -25.76 -16.18 -25.64
N GLY A 251 -26.46 -16.16 -24.51
CA GLY A 251 -25.93 -16.61 -23.24
C GLY A 251 -25.72 -18.12 -23.16
N SER A 252 -24.71 -18.51 -22.39
CA SER A 252 -24.46 -19.90 -21.99
C SER A 252 -25.57 -20.45 -21.10
N LYS A 253 -25.60 -21.78 -20.87
CA LYS A 253 -26.58 -22.39 -19.96
C LYS A 253 -26.41 -21.82 -18.54
N LYS A 254 -25.17 -21.64 -18.09
CA LYS A 254 -24.87 -21.00 -16.80
C LYS A 254 -25.41 -19.56 -16.75
N THR A 255 -25.16 -18.74 -17.76
CA THR A 255 -25.65 -17.35 -17.83
C THR A 255 -27.18 -17.31 -17.75
N LYS A 256 -27.88 -18.16 -18.53
CA LYS A 256 -29.35 -18.25 -18.53
C LYS A 256 -29.89 -18.61 -17.16
N LYS A 257 -29.28 -19.59 -16.48
CA LYS A 257 -29.66 -19.98 -15.11
C LYS A 257 -29.53 -18.80 -14.13
N ILE A 258 -28.38 -18.12 -14.14
CA ILE A 258 -28.15 -16.95 -13.26
C ILE A 258 -29.17 -15.85 -13.52
N ALA A 259 -29.52 -15.60 -14.78
CA ALA A 259 -30.51 -14.60 -15.16
C ALA A 259 -31.92 -14.91 -14.65
N VAL A 260 -32.34 -16.19 -14.71
CA VAL A 260 -33.60 -16.65 -14.11
C VAL A 260 -33.57 -16.44 -12.59
N ASP A 261 -32.49 -16.88 -11.93
CA ASP A 261 -32.34 -16.74 -10.48
C ASP A 261 -32.40 -15.27 -10.03
N GLU A 262 -31.80 -14.35 -10.78
CA GLU A 262 -31.83 -12.91 -10.47
C GLU A 262 -33.22 -12.30 -10.69
N LYS A 263 -33.94 -12.72 -11.75
CA LYS A 263 -35.31 -12.27 -12.01
C LYS A 263 -36.28 -12.70 -10.91
N LEU A 264 -36.13 -13.90 -10.38
CA LEU A 264 -37.01 -14.43 -9.32
C LEU A 264 -36.89 -13.64 -8.00
N LYS A 265 -35.77 -12.94 -7.75
CA LYS A 265 -35.62 -12.08 -6.56
C LYS A 265 -36.45 -10.79 -6.62
N LEU A 266 -36.91 -10.41 -7.81
CA LEU A 266 -37.67 -9.18 -8.06
C LEU A 266 -39.18 -9.41 -8.06
N LEU A 267 -39.62 -10.67 -7.88
CA LEU A 267 -41.01 -11.10 -7.76
C LEU A 267 -41.38 -11.30 -6.28
#